data_AF-C7X4T1-F1
#
_entry.id   AF-C7X4T1-F1
#
_cell.length_a   1.000
_cell.length_b   1.000
_cell.length_c   1.000
_cell.angle_alpha   90.00
_cell.angle_beta   90.00
_cell.angle_gamma   90.00
#
_symmetry.space_group_name_H-M   'P 1'
#
loop_
_entity.id
_entity.type
_entity.pdbx_description
1 polymer ?
#
loop_
_entity_poly.entity_id
_entity_poly.type
_entity_poly.pdbx_seq_one_letter_code
_entity_poly.pdbx_strand_id
1 'polypeptide(L)' 'MIPQIICWISLPEIGYIVGIAVILFGCKAVSQNPFISKKQKILWMLTILFLNWIGLLWYYYTFYMKEK' A
#
# COMPACT_ATOMS: atom_id res chain seq x y z
N MET A 1 -11.59 -18.15 19.36
CA MET A 1 -11.99 -18.17 17.95
C MET A 1 -13.07 -17.11 17.75
N ILE A 2 -12.67 -15.89 17.36
CA ILE A 2 -13.60 -14.84 16.95
C ILE A 2 -13.97 -15.14 15.49
N PRO A 3 -15.26 -15.12 15.13
CA PRO A 3 -15.80 -15.91 14.03
C PRO A 3 -15.33 -15.41 12.67
N GLN A 4 -14.97 -16.38 11.81
CA GLN A 4 -14.59 -16.24 10.41
C GLN A 4 -15.76 -15.82 9.50
N ILE A 5 -16.60 -14.87 9.93
CA ILE A 5 -17.86 -14.53 9.22
C ILE A 5 -17.80 -13.14 8.54
N ILE A 6 -16.78 -12.30 8.77
CA ILE A 6 -16.77 -10.94 8.20
C ILE A 6 -16.17 -10.82 6.78
N CYS A 7 -15.43 -11.79 6.24
CA CYS A 7 -14.99 -11.63 4.85
C CYS A 7 -14.57 -12.93 4.18
N TRP A 8 -15.13 -13.16 3.00
CA TRP A 8 -14.64 -14.09 1.99
C TRP A 8 -13.33 -13.59 1.35
N ILE A 9 -12.53 -12.82 2.10
CA ILE A 9 -11.31 -12.17 1.66
C ILE A 9 -10.20 -12.62 2.60
N SER A 10 -9.25 -13.32 2.01
CA SER A 10 -7.99 -13.74 2.63
C SER A 10 -7.17 -12.54 3.10
N LEU A 11 -6.30 -12.76 4.08
CA LEU A 11 -5.37 -11.74 4.57
C LEU A 11 -4.43 -11.18 3.46
N PRO A 12 -3.93 -11.99 2.51
CA PRO A 12 -3.25 -11.49 1.30
C PRO A 12 -4.07 -10.53 0.43
N GLU A 13 -5.34 -10.86 0.20
CA GLU A 13 -6.24 -10.05 -0.62
C GLU A 13 -6.49 -8.70 0.07
N ILE A 14 -6.62 -8.66 1.39
CA ILE A 14 -6.69 -7.41 2.17
C ILE A 14 -5.40 -6.58 1.98
N GLY A 15 -4.23 -7.21 2.10
CA GLY A 15 -2.94 -6.53 1.91
C GLY A 15 -2.79 -5.90 0.52
N TYR A 16 -3.23 -6.61 -0.52
CA TYR A 16 -3.24 -6.11 -1.89
C TYR A 16 -4.20 -4.92 -2.09
N ILE A 17 -5.42 -5.01 -1.55
CA ILE A 17 -6.42 -3.93 -1.60
C ILE A 17 -5.89 -2.68 -0.91
N VAL A 18 -5.30 -2.83 0.29
CA VAL A 18 -4.68 -1.73 1.03
C VAL A 18 -3.53 -1.14 0.22
N GLY A 19 -2.69 -1.97 -0.41
CA GLY A 19 -1.60 -1.53 -1.27
C GLY A 19 -2.09 -0.64 -2.42
N ILE A 20 -3.12 -1.07 -3.16
CA ILE A 20 -3.72 -0.29 -4.24
C ILE A 20 -4.34 1.01 -3.71
N ALA A 21 -5.09 0.94 -2.61
CA ALA A 21 -5.75 2.09 -2.03
C ALA A 21 -4.73 3.18 -1.64
N VAL A 22 -3.62 2.80 -1.01
CA VAL A 22 -2.54 3.73 -0.63
C VAL A 22 -1.93 4.42 -1.85
N ILE A 23 -1.71 3.70 -2.96
CA ILE A 23 -1.19 4.31 -4.19
C ILE A 23 -2.20 5.30 -4.77
N LEU A 24 -3.46 4.90 -4.94
CA LEU A 24 -4.49 5.74 -5.56
C LEU A 24 -4.76 7.00 -4.74
N PHE A 25 -5.06 6.84 -3.44
CA PHE A 25 -5.37 7.98 -2.57
C PHE A 25 -4.13 8.82 -2.27
N GLY A 26 -2.97 8.20 -2.05
CA GLY A 26 -1.71 8.91 -1.82
C GLY A 26 -1.30 9.77 -3.01
N CYS A 27 -1.29 9.22 -4.22
CA CYS A 27 -0.97 9.98 -5.43
C CYS A 27 -2.01 11.07 -5.70
N LYS A 28 -3.30 10.80 -5.46
CA LYS A 28 -4.35 11.82 -5.60
C LYS A 28 -4.15 12.97 -4.61
N ALA A 29 -3.85 12.68 -3.35
CA ALA A 29 -3.59 13.68 -2.32
C ALA A 29 -2.37 14.55 -2.68
N VAL A 30 -1.28 13.95 -3.18
CA VAL A 30 -0.10 14.68 -3.63
C VAL A 30 -0.40 15.54 -4.86
N SER A 31 -1.16 15.01 -5.83
CA SER A 31 -1.53 15.73 -7.05
C SER A 31 -2.38 16.97 -6.75
N GLN A 32 -3.36 16.84 -5.85
CA GLN A 32 -4.25 17.94 -5.47
C GLN A 32 -3.63 18.94 -4.49
N ASN A 33 -2.46 18.65 -3.90
CA ASN A 33 -1.85 19.51 -2.91
C ASN A 33 -1.37 20.85 -3.53
N PRO A 34 -1.88 22.01 -3.09
CA PRO A 34 -1.48 23.31 -3.63
C PRO A 34 -0.14 23.81 -3.09
N PHE A 35 0.35 23.29 -1.97
CA PHE A 35 1.59 23.74 -1.31
C PHE A 35 2.86 23.11 -1.89
N ILE A 36 2.74 22.06 -2.69
CA ILE A 36 3.86 21.28 -3.21
C ILE A 36 4.14 21.67 -4.67
N SER A 37 5.39 21.97 -5.00
CA SER A 37 5.80 22.27 -6.37
C SER A 37 5.71 21.04 -7.29
N LYS A 38 5.60 21.25 -8.62
CA LYS A 38 5.49 20.14 -9.59
C LYS A 38 6.60 19.09 -9.47
N LYS A 39 7.85 19.51 -9.25
CA LYS A 39 8.99 18.60 -9.08
C LYS A 39 8.89 17.77 -7.79
N GLN A 40 8.49 18.42 -6.69
CA GLN A 40 8.28 17.72 -5.42
C GLN A 40 7.10 16.75 -5.50
N LYS A 41 6.03 17.07 -6.24
CA LYS A 41 4.91 16.13 -6.46
C LYS A 41 5.38 14.84 -7.12
N ILE A 42 6.22 14.93 -8.14
CA ILE A 42 6.79 13.75 -8.82
C ILE A 42 7.62 12.95 -7.82
N LEU A 43 8.50 13.60 -7.06
CA LEU A 43 9.30 12.93 -6.03
C LEU A 43 8.43 12.20 -5.01
N TRP A 44 7.39 12.86 -4.49
CA TRP A 44 6.46 12.27 -3.52
C TRP A 44 5.67 11.10 -4.10
N MET A 45 5.21 11.17 -5.35
CA MET A 45 4.55 10.04 -6.01
C MET A 45 5.51 8.85 -6.18
N LEU A 46 6.77 9.09 -6.54
CA LEU A 46 7.80 8.04 -6.60
C LEU A 46 8.08 7.43 -5.23
N THR A 47 8.14 8.26 -4.18
CA THR A 47 8.30 7.79 -2.80
C THR A 47 7.13 6.91 -2.36
N ILE A 48 5.89 7.27 -2.69
CA ILE A 48 4.70 6.46 -2.38
C ILE A 48 4.80 5.09 -3.05
N LEU A 49 5.15 5.05 -4.35
CA LEU A 49 5.31 3.79 -5.08
C LEU A 49 6.43 2.92 -4.49
N PHE A 50 7.57 3.53 -4.18
CA PHE A 50 8.72 2.82 -3.63
C PHE A 50 8.44 2.24 -2.23
N LEU A 51 7.84 3.02 -1.34
CA LEU A 51 7.47 2.56 0.00
C LEU A 51 6.38 1.49 -0.05
N ASN A 52 5.42 1.62 -0.97
CA ASN A 52 4.40 0.59 -1.18
C ASN A 52 5.04 -0.73 -1.63
N TRP A 53 6.01 -0.67 -2.54
CA TRP A 53 6.77 -1.84 -2.97
C TRP A 53 7.56 -2.50 -1.84
N ILE A 54 8.23 -1.72 -1.00
CA ILE A 54 8.92 -2.24 0.20
C ILE A 54 7.92 -2.91 1.15
N GLY A 55 6.77 -2.27 1.39
CA GLY A 55 5.71 -2.84 2.22
C GLY A 55 5.18 -4.16 1.66
N LEU A 56 5.04 -4.26 0.34
CA LEU A 56 4.64 -5.49 -0.34
C LEU A 56 5.69 -6.59 -0.21
N LEU A 57 6.97 -6.27 -0.39
CA LEU A 57 8.07 -7.23 -0.19
C LEU A 57 8.12 -7.74 1.25
N TRP A 58 7.95 -6.83 2.23
CA TRP A 58 7.88 -7.20 3.64
C TRP A 58 6.68 -8.09 3.94
N TYR A 59 5.52 -7.76 3.36
CA TYR A 59 4.31 -8.58 3.44
C TYR A 59 4.59 -10.00 2.91
N TYR A 60 5.17 -10.12 1.72
CA TYR A 60 5.52 -11.43 1.15
C TYR A 60 6.52 -12.19 2.00
N TYR A 61 7.56 -11.52 2.51
CA TYR A 61 8.55 -12.13 3.37
C TYR A 61 7.92 -12.69 4.66
N THR A 62 7.12 -11.88 5.34
CA THR A 62 6.51 -12.28 6.62
C THR A 62 5.45 -13.37 6.47
N PHE A 63 4.62 -13.31 5.43
CA PHE A 63 3.50 -14.24 5.28
C PHE A 63 3.89 -15.54 4.55
N TYR A 64 4.82 -15.50 3.59
CA TYR A 64 5.15 -16.68 2.77
C TYR A 64 6.53 -17.28 3.03
N MET A 65 7.49 -16.51 3.57
CA MET A 65 8.88 -16.97 3.70
C MET A 65 9.31 -17.20 5.16
N LYS A 66 8.78 -16.44 6.12
CA LYS A 66 9.20 -16.51 7.53
C LYS A 66 8.73 -17.77 8.27
N GLU A 67 7.67 -18.42 7.79
CA GLU A 67 7.12 -19.65 8.38
C GLU A 67 7.60 -20.93 7.66
N LYS A 68 8.59 -20.83 6.76
CA LYS A 68 9.42 -21.95 6.30
C LYS A 68 10.70 -22.04 7.12
#